data_AF-A0A920T6S6-F1
#
_entry.id   AF-A0A920T6S6-F1
#
_cell.length_a   1.000
_cell.length_b   1.000
_cell.length_c   1.000
_cell.angle_alpha   90.00
_cell.angle_beta   90.00
_cell.angle_gamma   90.00
#
_symmetry.space_group_name_H-M   'P 1'
#
loop_
_entity.id
_entity.type
_entity.pdbx_description
1 polymer ?
#
loop_
_entity_poly.entity_id
_entity_poly.type
_entity_poly.pdbx_seq_one_letter_code
_entity_poly.pdbx_strand_id
1 'polypeptide(L)' 'MVPIALKLADKLIDEGIQVEIFDPRSLLPFDKDSLLKSIQKTRRLVIADDSNRSCGFAAEISAVVAENFL' A
#
# COMPACT_ATOMS: atom_id res chain seq x y z
N MET A 1 10.78 2.66 2.83
CA MET A 1 10.38 2.00 1.55
C MET A 1 10.02 2.94 0.37
N VAL A 2 9.55 4.18 0.58
CA VAL A 2 9.05 5.08 -0.51
C VAL A 2 9.98 5.27 -1.72
N PRO A 3 11.29 5.57 -1.57
CA PRO A 3 12.16 5.76 -2.73
C PRO A 3 12.31 4.51 -3.60
N ILE A 4 12.18 3.32 -3.00
CA ILE A 4 12.22 2.04 -3.71
C ILE A 4 10.92 1.85 -4.51
N ALA A 5 9.77 2.19 -3.92
CA ALA A 5 8.47 2.11 -4.58
C ALA A 5 8.39 3.05 -5.80
N LEU A 6 8.89 4.28 -5.69
CA LEU A 6 8.94 5.23 -6.81
C LEU A 6 9.79 4.70 -7.97
N LYS A 7 11.01 4.21 -7.68
CA LYS A 7 11.88 3.61 -8.71
C LYS A 7 11.26 2.37 -9.36
N LEU A 8 10.48 1.59 -8.60
CA LEU A 8 9.78 0.43 -9.14
C LEU A 8 8.65 0.87 -10.07
N ALA A 9 7.86 1.87 -9.68
CA ALA A 9 6.80 2.41 -10.52
C ALA A 9 7.37 2.92 -11.86
N ASP A 10 8.49 3.64 -11.84
CA ASP A 10 9.14 4.12 -13.07
C ASP A 10 9.53 2.97 -14.01
N LYS A 11 10.04 1.85 -13.47
CA LYS A 11 10.41 0.67 -14.27
C LYS A 11 9.22 -0.08 -14.84
N LEU A 12 8.14 -0.17 -14.06
CA LEU A 12 6.94 -0.92 -14.45
C LEU A 12 6.14 -0.21 -15.55
N ILE A 13 6.34 1.11 -15.74
CA ILE A 13 5.76 1.85 -16.85
C ILE A 13 6.19 1.27 -18.20
N ASP A 14 7.46 0.83 -18.34
CA ASP A 14 7.96 0.22 -19.58
C ASP A 14 7.27 -1.12 -19.90
N GLU A 15 6.74 -1.78 -18.87
CA GLU A 15 5.93 -3.01 -18.99
C GLU A 15 4.43 -2.72 -19.16
N GLY A 16 4.03 -1.46 -19.24
CA GLY A 16 2.63 -1.02 -19.33
C GLY A 16 1.86 -1.14 -18.02
N ILE A 17 2.55 -1.32 -16.88
CA ILE A 17 1.96 -1.46 -15.55
C ILE A 17 2.02 -0.13 -14.83
N GLN A 18 0.86 0.40 -14.46
CA GLN A 18 0.76 1.61 -13.64
C GLN A 18 0.53 1.24 -12.18
N VAL A 19 1.22 1.93 -11.27
CA VAL A 19 1.16 1.68 -9.83
C VAL A 19 0.76 2.96 -9.12
N GLU A 20 -0.31 2.91 -8.32
CA GLU A 20 -0.63 3.97 -7.36
C GLU A 20 0.23 3.75 -6.10
N ILE A 21 1.00 4.77 -5.72
CA ILE A 21 1.84 4.72 -4.51
C ILE A 21 1.11 5.45 -3.39
N PHE A 22 0.81 4.73 -2.32
CA PHE A 22 0.24 5.27 -1.09
C PHE A 22 1.30 5.27 0.02
N ASP A 23 1.72 6.46 0.46
CA ASP A 23 2.52 6.65 1.68
C ASP A 23 1.57 7.11 2.79
N PRO A 24 1.35 6.31 3.85
CA PRO A 24 0.47 6.68 4.95
C PRO A 24 0.84 8.00 5.64
N ARG A 25 2.13 8.37 5.67
CA ARG A 25 2.74 9.49 6.43
C ARG A 25 2.54 9.44 7.95
N SER A 26 1.32 9.17 8.40
CA SER A 26 0.90 9.03 9.80
C SER A 26 0.32 7.63 10.01
N LEU A 27 0.85 6.92 11.02
CA LEU A 27 0.33 5.61 11.43
C LEU A 27 -0.85 5.74 12.39
N LEU A 28 -0.94 6.84 13.13
CA LEU A 28 -2.03 7.13 14.05
C LEU A 28 -2.30 8.65 14.09
N PRO A 29 -3.50 9.10 13.70
CA PRO A 29 -4.56 8.32 13.06
C PRO A 29 -4.15 7.83 11.66
N PHE A 30 -4.51 6.59 11.33
CA PHE A 30 -4.28 6.01 10.01
C PHE A 30 -5.43 6.36 9.05
N ASP A 31 -5.12 6.95 7.90
CA ASP A 31 -6.10 7.26 6.86
C ASP A 31 -6.45 6.01 6.03
N LYS A 32 -7.23 5.12 6.65
CA LYS A 32 -7.74 3.90 6.00
C LYS A 32 -8.69 4.20 4.84
N ASP A 33 -9.41 5.33 4.88
CA ASP A 33 -10.43 5.65 3.88
C ASP A 33 -9.80 5.99 2.53
N SER A 34 -8.70 6.75 2.54
CA SER A 34 -7.94 7.04 1.32
C SER A 34 -7.30 5.78 0.74
N LEU A 35 -6.75 4.90 1.59
CA LEU A 35 -6.22 3.62 1.15
C LEU A 35 -7.30 2.76 0.47
N LEU A 36 -8.46 2.57 1.12
CA LEU A 36 -9.54 1.74 0.58
C LEU A 36 -10.07 2.28 -0.76
N LYS A 37 -10.17 3.61 -0.92
CA LYS A 37 -10.54 4.24 -2.20
C LYS A 37 -9.54 3.94 -3.33
N SER A 38 -8.24 3.91 -3.04
CA SER A 38 -7.22 3.53 -4.03
C SER A 38 -7.34 2.05 -4.40
N ILE A 39 -7.47 1.17 -3.41
CA ILE A 39 -7.60 -0.28 -3.63
C ILE A 39 -8.88 -0.62 -4.41
N GLN A 40 -9.98 0.10 -4.21
CA GLN A 40 -11.21 -0.08 -5.00
C GLN A 40 -10.98 0.14 -6.50
N LYS A 41 -10.07 1.05 -6.88
CA LYS A 41 -9.72 1.32 -8.28
C LYS A 41 -8.77 0.26 -8.84
N THR A 42 -7.71 -0.08 -8.10
CA THR A 42 -6.62 -0.94 -8.59
C THR A 42 -6.88 -2.43 -8.39
N ARG A 43 -7.78 -2.79 -7.46
CA ARG A 43 -8.14 -4.16 -7.06
C ARG A 43 -6.97 -5.02 -6.57
N ARG A 44 -5.79 -4.43 -6.35
CA ARG A 44 -4.56 -5.12 -5.95
C ARG A 44 -3.81 -4.26 -4.94
N LEU A 45 -3.23 -4.90 -3.94
CA LEU A 45 -2.44 -4.24 -2.90
C LEU A 45 -1.10 -4.98 -2.73
N VAL A 46 -0.02 -4.21 -2.68
CA VAL A 46 1.30 -4.67 -2.26
C VAL A 46 1.75 -3.76 -1.14
N ILE A 47 2.13 -4.35 0.00
CA ILE A 47 2.61 -3.61 1.17
C ILE A 47 4.12 -3.79 1.25
N ALA A 48 4.85 -2.68 1.27
CA ALA A 48 6.29 -2.64 1.41
C ALA A 48 6.65 -1.96 2.74
N ASP A 49 7.15 -2.75 3.68
CA ASP A 49 7.52 -2.33 5.03
C ASP A 49 8.89 -2.95 5.38
N ASP A 50 9.78 -2.14 5.95
CA ASP A 50 11.11 -2.54 6.42
C ASP A 50 11.11 -2.97 7.89
N SER A 51 9.95 -2.94 8.54
CA SER A 51 9.74 -3.39 9.92
C SER A 51 9.59 -4.92 10.02
N ASN A 52 9.32 -5.39 11.24
CA ASN A 52 9.05 -6.80 11.51
C ASN A 52 7.82 -7.29 10.72
N ARG A 53 7.96 -8.43 10.05
CA ARG A 53 6.87 -9.07 9.30
C ARG A 53 5.64 -9.36 10.18
N SER A 54 5.86 -9.85 11.39
CA SER A 54 4.81 -10.22 12.33
C SER A 54 4.59 -9.10 13.34
N CYS A 55 3.31 -8.82 13.65
CA CYS A 55 2.90 -7.77 14.59
C CYS A 55 3.39 -6.35 14.20
N GLY A 56 3.78 -6.13 12.94
CA GLY A 56 4.13 -4.84 12.39
C GLY A 56 2.93 -4.11 11.78
N PHE A 57 3.12 -2.86 11.38
CA PHE A 57 2.03 -2.06 10.80
C PHE A 57 1.55 -2.59 9.44
N ALA A 58 2.43 -3.25 8.67
CA ALA A 58 2.01 -3.98 7.48
C ALA A 58 0.95 -5.06 7.74
N ALA A 59 1.01 -5.72 8.91
CA ALA A 59 0.00 -6.71 9.30
C ALA A 59 -1.34 -6.03 9.61
N GLU A 60 -1.31 -4.87 10.28
CA GLU A 60 -2.50 -4.06 10.55
C GLU A 60 -3.16 -3.59 9.25
N ILE A 61 -2.39 -3.03 8.31
CA ILE A 61 -2.90 -2.64 6.98
C ILE A 61 -3.55 -3.84 6.28
N SER A 62 -2.91 -5.00 6.31
CA SER A 62 -3.45 -6.22 5.68
C SER A 62 -4.78 -6.63 6.31
N ALA A 63 -4.89 -6.59 7.63
CA ALA A 63 -6.11 -6.92 8.36
C ALA A 63 -7.24 -5.93 8.04
N VAL A 64 -6.97 -4.62 8.13
CA VAL A 64 -7.94 -3.56 7.80
C VAL A 64 -8.48 -3.73 6.39
N VAL A 65 -7.62 -3.99 5.41
CA VAL A 65 -8.07 -4.19 4.02
C VAL A 65 -8.89 -5.46 3.90
N ALA A 66 -8.46 -6.57 4.49
CA ALA A 66 -9.21 -7.83 4.45
C ALA A 66 -10.60 -7.73 5.11
N GLU A 67 -10.74 -6.95 6.18
CA GLU A 67 -12.01 -6.76 6.88
C GLU A 67 -12.99 -5.85 6.13
N ASN A 68 -12.48 -4.86 5.39
CA ASN A 68 -13.30 -3.81 4.80
C ASN A 68 -13.50 -3.96 3.28
N PHE A 69 -12.79 -4.88 2.63
CA PHE A 69 -12.84 -5.09 1.19
C PHE A 69 -13.66 -6.34 0.84
N LEU A 70 -14.97 -6.14 0.59
CA LEU A 70 -15.92 -7.11 0.02
C LEU A 70 -16.14 -6.84 -1.47
#